data_AF-A0A6B3HL23-F1
#
_entry.id   AF-A0A6B3HL23-F1
#
_cell.length_a   1.000
_cell.length_b   1.000
_cell.length_c   1.000
_cell.angle_alpha   90.00
_cell.angle_beta   90.00
_cell.angle_gamma   90.00
#
_symmetry.space_group_name_H-M   'P 1'
#
loop_
_entity.id
_entity.type
_entity.pdbx_description
1 polymer ?
#
loop_
_entity_poly.entity_id
_entity_poly.type
_entity_poly.pdbx_seq_one_letter_code
_entity_poly.pdbx_strand_id
1 'polypeptide(L)'
;VALNEMSPVRIRKQDPFGNQRGAATPTMQNHAGFLGATRDDSSGYTPLGARLYDPVVGRFLSADPVLDLADPLQSNGYAYAHNNPVTLSDPTGLSVTLTASETAAALSGAGLSAAQVSQAQAAMGRSLTSVILSAAWGALKDFIGITDAMNC
;
A
#
# COMPACT_ATOMS: atom_id res chain seq x y z
N VAL A 1 -4.52 18.44 -21.82
CA VAL A 1 -5.79 18.08 -22.50
C VAL A 1 -6.82 19.13 -22.09
N ALA A 2 -7.22 20.00 -23.00
CA ALA A 2 -8.23 21.02 -22.72
C ALA A 2 -9.62 20.36 -22.67
N LEU A 3 -10.37 20.59 -21.59
CA LEU A 3 -11.72 20.06 -21.42
C LEU A 3 -12.70 21.03 -22.09
N ASN A 4 -13.08 20.77 -23.35
CA ASN A 4 -14.21 21.48 -23.97
C ASN A 4 -15.51 21.00 -23.34
N GLU A 5 -16.46 21.92 -23.15
CA GLU A 5 -17.73 21.79 -22.40
C GLU A 5 -18.73 20.73 -22.91
N MET A 6 -18.31 19.81 -23.79
CA MET A 6 -19.13 18.76 -24.40
C MET A 6 -18.79 17.33 -23.92
N SER A 7 -17.85 17.14 -23.00
CA SER A 7 -17.62 15.82 -22.37
C SER A 7 -18.33 15.72 -21.02
N PRO A 8 -19.36 14.87 -20.86
CA PRO A 8 -20.05 14.72 -19.58
C PRO A 8 -19.13 14.10 -18.54
N VAL A 9 -18.79 14.86 -17.50
CA VAL A 9 -18.06 14.37 -16.33
C VAL A 9 -19.02 13.61 -15.42
N ARG A 10 -18.70 12.35 -15.10
CA ARG A 10 -19.50 11.53 -14.20
C ARG A 10 -18.78 11.37 -12.86
N ILE A 11 -19.46 11.75 -11.78
CA ILE A 11 -18.98 11.51 -10.42
C ILE A 11 -19.61 10.21 -9.92
N ARG A 12 -18.78 9.26 -9.50
CA ARG A 12 -19.22 8.05 -8.80
C ARG A 12 -19.05 8.26 -7.31
N LYS A 13 -20.13 8.08 -6.57
CA LYS A 13 -20.10 8.07 -5.11
C LYS A 13 -19.95 6.62 -4.67
N GLN A 14 -19.02 6.35 -3.77
CA GLN A 14 -18.85 5.05 -3.14
C GLN A 14 -19.07 5.19 -1.63
N ASP A 15 -19.42 4.10 -0.95
CA ASP A 15 -19.30 4.03 0.50
C ASP A 15 -17.83 3.76 0.90
N PRO A 16 -17.49 3.80 2.20
CA PRO A 16 -16.11 3.55 2.65
C PRO A 16 -15.55 2.19 2.23
N PHE A 17 -16.40 1.17 2.06
CA PHE A 17 -15.99 -0.18 1.67
C PHE A 17 -16.00 -0.39 0.14
N GLY A 18 -16.29 0.64 -0.65
CA GLY A 18 -16.21 0.60 -2.11
C GLY A 18 -17.51 0.22 -2.84
N ASN A 19 -18.63 0.05 -2.13
CA ASN A 19 -19.92 -0.15 -2.81
C ASN A 19 -20.38 1.13 -3.49
N GLN A 20 -20.94 1.01 -4.69
CA GLN A 20 -21.49 2.17 -5.40
C GLN A 20 -22.73 2.71 -4.70
N ARG A 21 -22.76 4.02 -4.48
CA ARG A 21 -23.91 4.74 -3.94
C ARG A 21 -24.66 5.43 -5.08
N GLY A 22 -25.90 4.98 -5.34
CA GLY A 22 -26.79 5.52 -6.36
C GLY A 22 -27.17 4.51 -7.45
N ALA A 23 -28.06 4.89 -8.36
CA ALA A 23 -28.51 4.01 -9.43
C ALA A 23 -27.36 3.72 -10.43
N ALA A 24 -27.08 2.44 -10.65
CA ALA A 24 -26.15 2.00 -11.67
C ALA A 24 -26.69 2.37 -13.05
N THR A 25 -25.96 3.21 -13.81
CA THR A 25 -26.30 3.50 -15.20
C THR A 25 -25.58 2.48 -16.08
N PRO A 26 -26.29 1.56 -16.75
CA PRO A 26 -25.71 0.34 -17.32
C PRO A 26 -24.81 0.54 -18.55
N THR A 27 -24.69 1.75 -19.09
CA THR A 27 -24.12 1.94 -20.44
C THR A 27 -22.68 2.45 -20.48
N MET A 28 -22.09 2.87 -19.35
CA MET A 28 -20.76 3.48 -19.29
C MET A 28 -20.03 3.18 -17.96
N GLN A 29 -19.92 1.90 -17.58
CA GLN A 29 -19.10 1.51 -16.44
C GLN A 29 -17.63 1.44 -16.85
N ASN A 30 -16.86 2.45 -16.46
CA ASN A 30 -15.39 2.33 -16.48
C ASN A 30 -15.00 1.21 -15.51
N HIS A 31 -14.16 0.30 -15.96
CA HIS A 31 -13.74 -0.88 -15.21
C HIS A 31 -13.00 -0.51 -13.92
N ALA A 32 -12.46 0.71 -13.82
CA ALA A 32 -11.87 1.23 -12.59
C ALA A 32 -12.90 1.31 -11.44
N GLY A 33 -12.70 0.48 -10.44
CA GLY A 33 -13.52 0.32 -9.25
C GLY A 33 -12.86 0.91 -8.00
N PHE A 34 -13.03 0.23 -6.88
CA PHE A 34 -12.46 0.61 -5.60
C PHE A 34 -10.92 0.64 -5.65
N LEU A 35 -10.29 1.67 -5.09
CA LEU A 35 -8.83 1.92 -5.15
C LEU A 35 -8.22 1.92 -6.57
N GLY A 36 -9.04 2.14 -7.61
CA GLY A 36 -8.59 2.07 -9.01
C GLY A 36 -8.44 0.65 -9.56
N ALA A 37 -8.72 -0.39 -8.76
CA ALA A 37 -8.69 -1.77 -9.21
C ALA A 37 -9.89 -2.11 -10.10
N THR A 38 -9.69 -3.02 -11.07
CA THR A 38 -10.76 -3.43 -11.97
C THR A 38 -11.75 -4.35 -11.26
N ARG A 39 -12.99 -3.89 -11.06
CA ARG A 39 -14.05 -4.72 -10.49
C ARG A 39 -14.50 -5.76 -11.52
N ASP A 40 -14.68 -7.00 -11.07
CA ASP A 40 -15.38 -8.01 -11.87
C ASP A 40 -16.89 -7.81 -11.70
N ASP A 41 -17.55 -7.34 -12.76
CA ASP A 41 -18.99 -7.08 -12.77
C ASP A 41 -19.84 -8.35 -12.71
N SER A 42 -19.26 -9.52 -13.05
CA SER A 42 -19.97 -10.80 -13.01
C SER A 42 -20.09 -11.35 -11.59
N SER A 43 -19.02 -11.26 -10.81
CA SER A 43 -18.98 -11.74 -9.42
C SER A 43 -19.25 -10.63 -8.39
N GLY A 44 -19.02 -9.37 -8.74
CA GLY A 44 -19.05 -8.26 -7.79
C GLY A 44 -17.84 -8.23 -6.85
N TYR A 45 -16.76 -8.94 -7.17
CA TYR A 45 -15.52 -8.90 -6.39
C TYR A 45 -14.50 -7.95 -7.01
N THR A 46 -13.61 -7.42 -6.16
CA THR A 46 -12.53 -6.54 -6.58
C THR A 46 -11.20 -7.22 -6.26
N PRO A 47 -10.32 -7.48 -7.25
CA PRO A 47 -8.97 -7.96 -7.01
C PRO A 47 -8.13 -6.83 -6.42
N LEU A 48 -7.64 -7.01 -5.19
CA LEU A 48 -6.75 -6.09 -4.49
C LEU A 48 -5.43 -6.80 -4.20
N GLY A 49 -4.40 -6.49 -5.00
CA GLY A 49 -3.07 -7.09 -4.92
C GLY A 49 -3.12 -8.61 -4.90
N ALA A 50 -2.80 -9.21 -3.75
CA ALA A 50 -2.75 -10.67 -3.58
C ALA A 50 -4.10 -11.35 -3.32
N ARG A 51 -5.17 -10.61 -3.02
CA ARG A 51 -6.45 -11.16 -2.54
C ARG A 51 -7.68 -10.64 -3.30
N LEU A 52 -8.75 -11.42 -3.29
CA LEU A 52 -10.07 -10.98 -3.76
C LEU A 52 -10.85 -10.35 -2.60
N TYR A 53 -11.38 -9.16 -2.84
CA TYR A 53 -12.13 -8.36 -1.88
C TYR A 53 -13.62 -8.30 -2.23
N ASP A 54 -14.45 -8.53 -1.23
CA ASP A 54 -15.90 -8.36 -1.29
C ASP A 54 -16.31 -7.04 -0.61
N PRO A 55 -16.72 -6.01 -1.38
CA PRO A 55 -17.16 -4.75 -0.80
C PRO A 55 -18.53 -4.84 -0.11
N VAL A 56 -19.36 -5.84 -0.42
CA VAL A 56 -20.69 -5.99 0.21
C VAL A 56 -20.53 -6.33 1.69
N VAL A 57 -19.62 -7.24 2.00
CA VAL A 57 -19.29 -7.62 3.39
C VAL A 57 -18.17 -6.74 3.96
N GLY A 58 -17.36 -6.12 3.10
CA GLY A 58 -16.21 -5.30 3.50
C GLY A 58 -14.99 -6.12 3.93
N ARG A 59 -14.78 -7.30 3.32
CA ARG A 59 -13.78 -8.30 3.75
C ARG A 59 -13.12 -9.00 2.56
N PHE A 60 -11.95 -9.59 2.81
CA PHE A 60 -11.29 -10.48 1.85
C PHE A 60 -11.94 -11.86 1.83
N LEU A 61 -11.93 -12.53 0.67
CA LEU A 61 -12.46 -13.88 0.49
C LEU A 61 -11.47 -14.97 0.90
N SER A 62 -10.19 -14.64 0.99
CA SER A 62 -9.10 -15.53 1.41
C SER A 62 -8.42 -15.01 2.66
N ALA A 63 -7.93 -15.92 3.49
CA ALA A 63 -7.13 -15.56 4.67
C ALA A 63 -5.84 -14.86 4.26
N ASP A 64 -5.37 -13.93 5.10
CA ASP A 64 -4.10 -13.23 4.92
C ASP A 64 -2.91 -14.20 5.01
N PRO A 65 -2.01 -14.24 4.01
CA PRO A 65 -0.76 -14.99 4.13
C PRO A 65 0.22 -14.33 5.12
N VAL A 66 0.09 -13.03 5.41
CA VAL A 66 0.94 -12.28 6.34
C VAL A 66 0.12 -11.95 7.59
N LEU A 67 -0.35 -12.99 8.28
CA LEU A 67 -1.12 -12.81 9.50
C LEU A 67 -0.21 -12.49 10.70
N ASP A 68 -0.43 -11.35 11.35
CA ASP A 68 0.14 -11.05 12.66
C ASP A 68 -0.86 -11.39 13.77
N LEU A 69 -0.47 -12.30 14.67
CA LEU A 69 -1.28 -12.69 15.82
C LEU A 69 -1.05 -11.77 17.04
N ALA A 70 0.02 -10.97 17.02
CA ALA A 70 0.28 -9.98 18.06
C ALA A 70 -0.60 -8.72 17.88
N ASP A 71 -1.04 -8.43 16.66
CA ASP A 71 -2.01 -7.38 16.39
C ASP A 71 -3.45 -7.94 16.43
N PRO A 72 -4.26 -7.59 17.45
CA PRO A 72 -5.65 -8.06 17.54
C PRO A 72 -6.52 -7.60 16.36
N LEU A 73 -6.20 -6.47 15.71
CA LEU A 73 -6.94 -5.97 14.56
C LEU A 73 -6.62 -6.75 13.28
N GLN A 74 -5.38 -7.24 13.15
CA GLN A 74 -4.94 -8.06 12.02
C GLN A 74 -5.27 -9.54 12.22
N SER A 75 -5.38 -10.00 13.47
CA SER A 75 -5.66 -11.41 13.84
C SER A 75 -6.91 -12.02 13.17
N ASN A 76 -7.84 -11.18 12.70
CA ASN A 76 -9.05 -11.62 12.01
C ASN A 76 -8.77 -12.20 10.60
N GLY A 77 -7.61 -11.97 9.98
CA GLY A 77 -7.16 -12.59 8.73
C GLY A 77 -7.96 -12.28 7.45
N TYR A 78 -9.19 -11.79 7.59
CA TYR A 78 -10.10 -11.41 6.50
C TYR A 78 -10.47 -9.93 6.54
N ALA A 79 -10.04 -9.20 7.57
CA ALA A 79 -10.38 -7.79 7.74
C ALA A 79 -9.68 -6.93 6.68
N TYR A 80 -10.42 -6.01 6.08
CA TYR A 80 -9.87 -4.97 5.22
C TYR A 80 -9.58 -3.71 6.04
N ALA A 81 -8.41 -3.10 5.83
CA ALA A 81 -8.01 -1.82 6.41
C ALA A 81 -8.22 -1.69 7.94
N HIS A 82 -7.99 -2.77 8.71
CA HIS A 82 -8.28 -2.85 10.16
C HIS A 82 -9.73 -2.44 10.54
N ASN A 83 -10.68 -2.69 9.63
CA ASN A 83 -12.08 -2.25 9.71
C ASN A 83 -12.26 -0.71 9.72
N ASN A 84 -11.25 0.06 9.34
CA ASN A 84 -11.32 1.51 9.22
C ASN A 84 -10.91 2.00 7.82
N PRO A 85 -11.72 1.71 6.78
CA PRO A 85 -11.39 2.01 5.39
C PRO A 85 -11.49 3.51 5.01
N VAL A 86 -11.91 4.36 5.96
CA VAL A 86 -11.97 5.82 5.75
C VAL A 86 -10.59 6.45 5.92
N THR A 87 -9.81 5.95 6.90
CA THR A 87 -8.47 6.47 7.20
C THR A 87 -7.37 5.56 6.69
N LEU A 88 -7.60 4.25 6.64
CA LEU A 88 -6.62 3.25 6.26
C LEU A 88 -6.99 2.59 4.93
N SER A 89 -5.99 2.10 4.22
CA SER A 89 -6.16 1.39 2.96
C SER A 89 -5.18 0.22 2.89
N ASP A 90 -5.59 -0.90 2.30
CA ASP A 90 -4.71 -2.05 2.02
C ASP A 90 -4.73 -2.34 0.50
N PRO A 91 -3.94 -1.59 -0.31
CA PRO A 91 -3.90 -1.77 -1.76
C PRO A 91 -3.19 -3.06 -2.20
N THR A 92 -2.28 -3.58 -1.37
CA THR A 92 -1.51 -4.80 -1.65
C THR A 92 -2.30 -6.06 -1.31
N GLY A 93 -3.34 -5.93 -0.50
CA GLY A 93 -4.08 -7.06 0.03
C GLY A 93 -3.19 -7.90 0.95
N LEU A 94 -2.33 -7.29 1.74
CA LEU A 94 -1.43 -7.99 2.68
C LEU A 94 -1.31 -7.26 4.02
N SER A 95 -1.34 -5.93 4.01
CA SER A 95 -1.25 -5.15 5.24
C SER A 95 -1.77 -3.74 5.03
N VAL A 96 -2.26 -3.15 6.11
CA VAL A 96 -2.65 -1.74 6.12
C VAL A 96 -1.47 -0.86 5.73
N THR A 97 -1.72 0.07 4.81
CA THR A 97 -0.84 1.20 4.56
C THR A 97 -1.00 2.17 5.72
N LEU A 98 0.04 2.29 6.53
CA LEU A 98 0.12 3.29 7.59
C LEU A 98 0.31 4.70 7.00
N THR A 99 -0.32 5.69 7.62
CA THR A 99 -0.01 7.10 7.36
C THR A 99 1.42 7.41 7.80
N ALA A 100 2.04 8.44 7.23
CA ALA A 100 3.43 8.81 7.58
C ALA A 100 3.64 9.01 9.09
N SER A 101 2.63 9.52 9.82
CA SER A 101 2.64 9.65 11.28
C SER A 101 2.58 8.32 12.01
N GLU A 102 1.75 7.38 11.54
CA GLU A 102 1.65 6.05 12.12
C GLU A 102 2.90 5.23 11.84
N THR A 103 3.48 5.34 10.64
CA THR A 103 4.76 4.70 10.31
C THR A 103 5.87 5.24 11.22
N ALA A 104 5.92 6.56 11.46
CA ALA A 104 6.90 7.15 12.36
C ALA A 104 6.75 6.68 13.82
N ALA A 105 5.50 6.56 14.30
CA ALA A 105 5.20 6.04 15.64
C ALA A 105 5.51 4.53 15.78
N ALA A 106 5.23 3.74 14.74
CA ALA A 106 5.54 2.31 14.71
C ALA A 106 7.06 2.08 14.71
N LEU A 107 7.81 2.83 13.91
CA LEU A 107 9.27 2.75 13.84
C LEU A 107 9.94 3.18 15.16
N SER A 108 9.45 4.25 15.79
CA SER A 108 9.97 4.68 17.09
C SER A 108 9.63 3.68 18.20
N GLY A 109 8.42 3.11 18.19
CA GLY A 109 8.01 2.04 19.11
C GLY A 109 8.81 0.75 18.93
N ALA A 110 9.25 0.45 17.70
CA ALA A 110 10.15 -0.66 17.40
C ALA A 110 11.63 -0.38 17.74
N GLY A 111 11.95 0.82 18.28
CA GLY A 111 13.32 1.22 18.62
C GLY A 111 14.22 1.49 17.41
N LEU A 112 13.64 1.66 16.22
CA LEU A 112 14.39 1.97 15.00
C LEU A 112 14.66 3.48 14.91
N SER A 113 15.93 3.83 14.68
CA SER A 113 16.32 5.20 14.38
C SER A 113 15.96 5.59 12.94
N ALA A 114 15.78 6.90 12.71
CA ALA A 114 15.55 7.44 11.36
C ALA A 114 16.66 7.04 10.37
N ALA A 115 17.90 6.87 10.84
CA ALA A 115 19.03 6.43 10.03
C ALA A 115 18.87 4.97 9.56
N GLN A 116 18.47 4.05 10.46
CA GLN A 116 18.26 2.64 10.12
C GLN A 116 17.11 2.47 9.12
N VAL A 117 16.02 3.23 9.30
CA VAL A 117 14.87 3.22 8.40
C VAL A 117 15.24 3.76 7.02
N SER A 118 15.98 4.88 6.98
CA SER A 118 16.48 5.47 5.73
C SER A 118 17.39 4.50 4.97
N GLN A 119 18.28 3.80 5.69
CA GLN A 119 19.13 2.77 5.09
C GLN A 119 18.32 1.57 4.56
N ALA A 120 17.32 1.10 5.31
CA ALA A 120 16.44 0.02 4.87
C ALA A 120 15.62 0.42 3.63
N GLN A 121 15.07 1.64 3.61
CA GLN A 121 14.35 2.19 2.46
C GLN A 121 15.25 2.37 1.24
N ALA A 122 16.49 2.82 1.43
CA ALA A 122 17.47 2.95 0.36
C ALA A 122 17.88 1.59 -0.24
N ALA A 123 17.66 0.48 0.47
CA ALA A 123 17.91 -0.88 0.01
C ALA A 123 16.68 -1.54 -0.63
N MET A 124 15.46 -1.05 -0.38
CA MET A 124 14.25 -1.60 -1.00
C MET A 124 14.28 -1.42 -2.52
N GLY A 125 14.04 -2.51 -3.26
CA GLY A 125 14.04 -2.50 -4.72
C GLY A 125 15.42 -2.52 -5.40
N ARG A 126 16.51 -2.58 -4.61
CA ARG A 126 17.87 -2.77 -5.15
C ARG A 126 18.17 -4.25 -5.39
N SER A 127 18.99 -4.54 -6.41
CA SER A 127 19.50 -5.90 -6.61
C SER A 127 20.51 -6.28 -5.52
N LEU A 128 20.57 -7.55 -5.13
CA LEU A 128 21.54 -8.05 -4.14
C LEU A 128 22.98 -7.67 -4.52
N THR A 129 23.35 -7.76 -5.80
CA THR A 129 24.67 -7.37 -6.29
C THR A 129 24.95 -5.89 -6.06
N SER A 130 23.97 -5.01 -6.28
CA SER A 130 24.13 -3.57 -6.04
C SER A 130 24.26 -3.23 -4.55
N VAL A 131 23.54 -3.94 -3.68
CA VAL A 131 23.65 -3.77 -2.23
C VAL A 131 25.03 -4.21 -1.76
N ILE A 132 25.49 -5.39 -2.19
CA ILE A 132 26.82 -5.91 -1.87
C ILE A 132 27.91 -4.93 -2.35
N LEU A 133 27.85 -4.46 -3.59
CA LEU A 133 28.82 -3.48 -4.10
C LEU A 133 28.79 -2.18 -3.31
N SER A 134 27.60 -1.67 -2.94
CA SER A 134 27.48 -0.43 -2.19
C SER A 134 28.09 -0.53 -0.79
N ALA A 135 27.87 -1.65 -0.10
CA ALA A 135 28.44 -1.90 1.22
C ALA A 135 29.96 -2.14 1.14
N ALA A 136 30.42 -2.90 0.15
CA ALA A 136 31.84 -3.15 -0.09
C ALA A 136 32.60 -1.86 -0.41
N TRP A 137 32.04 -1.00 -1.26
CA TRP A 137 32.63 0.30 -1.58
C TRP A 137 32.62 1.25 -0.37
N GLY A 138 31.61 1.18 0.49
CA GLY A 138 31.59 1.90 1.77
C GLY A 138 32.76 1.49 2.66
N ALA A 139 32.87 0.20 2.97
CA ALA A 139 33.94 -0.33 3.83
C ALA A 139 35.35 -0.06 3.27
N LEU A 140 35.51 -0.14 1.94
CA LEU A 140 36.78 0.18 1.30
C LEU A 140 37.16 1.65 1.48
N LYS A 141 36.24 2.58 1.22
CA LYS A 141 36.48 4.03 1.36
C LYS A 141 36.82 4.43 2.78
N ASP A 142 36.21 3.77 3.76
CA ASP A 142 36.49 4.00 5.18
C ASP A 142 37.89 3.45 5.54
N PHE A 143 38.25 2.26 5.05
CA PHE A 143 39.58 1.68 5.29
C PHE A 143 40.72 2.51 4.67
N ILE A 144 40.53 3.01 3.45
CA ILE A 144 41.54 3.83 2.75
C ILE A 144 41.46 5.32 3.10
N GLY A 145 40.59 5.70 4.05
CA GLY A 145 40.47 7.08 4.55
C GLY A 145 39.91 8.10 3.55
N ILE A 146 39.37 7.65 2.41
CA ILE A 146 38.77 8.56 1.42
C ILE A 146 37.54 9.27 2.00
N THR A 147 36.76 8.59 2.84
CA THR A 147 35.59 9.20 3.48
C THR A 147 35.99 10.37 4.39
N ASP A 148 37.04 10.21 5.21
CA ASP A 148 37.54 11.27 6.08
C ASP A 148 38.15 12.42 5.28
N ALA A 149 38.90 12.11 4.21
CA ALA A 149 39.51 13.11 3.32
C ALA A 149 38.48 13.94 2.52
N MET A 150 37.27 13.42 2.29
CA MET A 150 36.19 14.13 1.58
C MET A 150 35.34 15.01 2.49
N ASN A 151 35.38 14.78 3.81
CA ASN A 151 34.57 15.51 4.80
C ASN A 151 35.33 16.64 5.51
N CYS A 152 36.65 16.75 5.28
CA CYS A 152 37.51 17.86 5.72
C CYS A 152 37.78 18.85 4.59
#